data_AF-A0A0C3MYH0-F1
#
_entry.id   AF-A0A0C3MYH0-F1
#
_cell.length_a   1.000
_cell.length_b   1.000
_cell.length_c   1.000
_cell.angle_alpha   90.00
_cell.angle_beta   90.00
_cell.angle_gamma   90.00
#
_symmetry.space_group_name_H-M   'P 1'
#
loop_
_entity.id
_entity.type
_entity.pdbx_description
1 polymer ?
#
loop_
_entity_poly.entity_id
_entity_poly.type
_entity_poly.pdbx_seq_one_letter_code
_entity_poly.pdbx_strand_id
1 'polypeptide(L)'
;MTARSVSITFAGSGGAGVMTAGNMLLDAAGRAGWYAYMTRSSGAQIRGGEAAAMMRLSTSPVQSHDDQYDLLVAIDWENVGRFSAEIPMTADSLVVGDPDGGEFPEAIRAKGTRSADIPFKKMAKTIEGGRPNMIALGAVAGLVGLPEDAVLGVVRDSLAKKGEAARTASEASVRAGMAFAADLPPCPRLATAQGQSERLWSITGNEAAGLGAVRGGIRFVAAYPITPGTEVLEWLAPNLAKLGGVLVQAEDELASINQIIGASYAGVPSLTATSGPGLALMTESLGLAVASETPITVVNVMRGGPSTGIPVKSEQSDLNIALYGLHGDAPHLVVAPNSLADCAFATQWAVHLADTLQTAAIVLSDQSLGQSRATISPPADPGLRAVRLMPEGEAAERYRRYTNTASGVSPMAVPGMKGYQYTADGLEHNEFGTPSSGAADHSAQLDKRLRKLALHDYGTHWADIEGDGDIAVLTWGSTTGPVREALERFRASGGRARLVSIRLISPVRPEQLAAALAGVARVLVVEQSHGAQFHRYLRAHYDLPGSVRAFHRPGPLPIRPNEIFRQLADWS
;
A
#
# COMPACT_ATOMS: atom_id res chain seq x y z
N MET A 1 -17.82 15.51 24.40
CA MET A 1 -18.57 14.52 23.61
C MET A 1 -17.57 13.49 23.10
N THR A 2 -17.93 12.21 23.11
CA THR A 2 -17.10 11.14 22.54
C THR A 2 -17.16 11.20 21.01
N ALA A 3 -16.01 11.32 20.35
CA ALA A 3 -15.90 11.30 18.90
C ALA A 3 -15.77 9.86 18.37
N ARG A 4 -16.13 9.63 17.10
CA ARG A 4 -15.88 8.34 16.40
C ARG A 4 -14.40 8.20 16.01
N SER A 5 -13.75 9.29 15.65
CA SER A 5 -12.32 9.35 15.33
C SER A 5 -11.68 10.64 15.81
N VAL A 6 -10.36 10.64 15.92
CA VAL A 6 -9.54 11.83 16.19
C VAL A 6 -8.30 11.78 15.29
N SER A 7 -8.03 12.87 14.59
CA SER A 7 -6.89 13.05 13.69
C SER A 7 -5.78 13.83 14.38
N ILE A 8 -4.60 13.24 14.47
CA ILE A 8 -3.48 13.72 15.27
C ILE A 8 -2.22 13.78 14.40
N THR A 9 -1.39 14.80 14.60
CA THR A 9 -0.04 14.84 14.03
C THR A 9 1.00 15.08 15.10
N PHE A 10 2.08 14.31 15.09
CA PHE A 10 3.34 14.71 15.72
C PHE A 10 4.24 15.33 14.67
N ALA A 11 4.93 16.43 15.01
CA ALA A 11 5.88 17.08 14.12
C ALA A 11 7.16 17.50 14.86
N GLY A 12 8.23 17.69 14.10
CA GLY A 12 9.50 18.22 14.59
C GLY A 12 10.69 17.81 13.73
N SER A 13 11.88 18.16 14.20
CA SER A 13 13.15 17.86 13.55
C SER A 13 13.46 16.35 13.48
N GLY A 14 14.25 15.98 12.47
CA GLY A 14 14.71 14.63 12.22
C GLY A 14 15.65 14.18 13.34
N GLY A 15 15.15 13.28 14.19
CA GLY A 15 15.84 12.84 15.41
C GLY A 15 15.12 13.26 16.69
N ALA A 16 14.14 14.16 16.63
CA ALA A 16 13.33 14.57 17.79
C ALA A 16 12.45 13.44 18.37
N GLY A 17 12.36 12.29 17.68
CA GLY A 17 11.58 11.13 18.13
C GLY A 17 10.11 11.16 17.70
N VAL A 18 9.76 11.96 16.68
CA VAL A 18 8.41 12.08 16.09
C VAL A 18 7.86 10.72 15.66
N MET A 19 8.60 9.99 14.83
CA MET A 19 8.19 8.67 14.34
C MET A 19 8.09 7.64 15.47
N THR A 20 8.95 7.72 16.49
CA THR A 20 8.92 6.84 17.66
C THR A 20 7.63 7.06 18.46
N ALA A 21 7.30 8.33 18.77
CA ALA A 21 6.07 8.67 19.47
C ALA A 21 4.84 8.26 18.64
N GLY A 22 4.86 8.51 17.34
CA GLY A 22 3.78 8.15 16.42
C GLY A 22 3.50 6.63 16.40
N ASN A 23 4.53 5.82 16.19
CA ASN A 23 4.41 4.36 16.20
C ASN A 23 3.96 3.82 17.57
N MET A 24 4.49 4.35 18.67
CA MET A 24 4.09 3.95 20.02
C MET A 24 2.62 4.28 20.29
N LEU A 25 2.14 5.44 19.84
CA LEU A 25 0.74 5.83 19.99
C LEU A 25 -0.19 4.92 19.16
N LEU A 26 0.21 4.57 17.93
CA LEU A 26 -0.52 3.62 17.09
C LEU A 26 -0.60 2.23 17.74
N ASP A 27 0.51 1.71 18.24
CA ASP A 27 0.54 0.41 18.92
C ASP A 27 -0.27 0.44 20.22
N ALA A 28 -0.27 1.57 20.94
CA ALA A 28 -1.06 1.75 22.16
C ALA A 28 -2.55 1.80 21.86
N ALA A 29 -2.95 2.45 20.76
CA ALA A 29 -4.31 2.41 20.25
C ALA A 29 -4.75 0.97 19.93
N GLY A 30 -3.91 0.19 19.23
CA GLY A 30 -4.19 -1.22 18.97
C GLY A 30 -4.37 -2.05 20.25
N ARG A 31 -3.52 -1.84 21.27
CA ARG A 31 -3.68 -2.49 22.59
C ARG A 31 -4.94 -2.09 23.33
N ALA A 32 -5.37 -0.85 23.15
CA ALA A 32 -6.60 -0.33 23.72
C ALA A 32 -7.86 -0.77 22.94
N GLY A 33 -7.70 -1.57 21.87
CA GLY A 33 -8.80 -2.01 21.02
C GLY A 33 -9.30 -0.94 20.05
N TRP A 34 -8.47 0.03 19.70
CA TRP A 34 -8.77 1.06 18.71
C TRP A 34 -8.11 0.75 17.37
N TYR A 35 -8.78 1.22 16.32
CA TYR A 35 -8.22 1.28 14.98
C TYR A 35 -7.37 2.54 14.85
N ALA A 36 -6.27 2.42 14.13
CA ALA A 36 -5.33 3.50 13.90
C ALA A 36 -4.82 3.40 12.47
N TYR A 37 -4.71 4.54 11.80
CA TYR A 37 -4.11 4.67 10.48
C TYR A 37 -3.07 5.78 10.55
N MET A 38 -1.81 5.49 10.19
CA MET A 38 -0.70 6.43 10.28
C MET A 38 0.05 6.48 8.95
N THR A 39 0.24 7.69 8.44
CA THR A 39 1.21 8.00 7.38
C THR A 39 2.38 8.78 7.97
N ARG A 40 3.46 8.89 7.20
CA ARG A 40 4.60 9.70 7.55
C ARG A 40 4.95 10.66 6.43
N SER A 41 5.51 11.80 6.83
CA SER A 41 6.11 12.76 5.92
C SER A 41 7.49 13.13 6.45
N SER A 42 8.46 13.26 5.56
CA SER A 42 9.81 13.67 5.90
C SER A 42 10.40 14.53 4.81
N GLY A 43 11.31 15.43 5.19
CA GLY A 43 12.17 16.13 4.25
C GLY A 43 13.04 15.17 3.44
N ALA A 44 13.70 15.70 2.40
CA ALA A 44 14.60 14.92 1.55
C ALA A 44 15.89 14.49 2.27
N GLN A 45 16.24 15.15 3.38
CA GLN A 45 17.47 14.86 4.13
C GLN A 45 17.31 13.64 5.05
N ILE A 46 18.36 12.80 5.09
CA ILE A 46 18.43 11.65 6.02
C ILE A 46 18.59 12.11 7.49
N ARG A 47 19.26 13.25 7.73
CA ARG A 47 19.46 13.83 9.07
C ARG A 47 19.16 15.34 9.04
N GLY A 48 18.57 15.84 10.12
CA GLY A 48 18.33 17.28 10.32
C GLY A 48 17.20 17.90 9.47
N GLY A 49 16.44 17.09 8.73
CA GLY A 49 15.24 17.53 8.03
C GLY A 49 14.00 17.50 8.94
N GLU A 50 12.86 17.92 8.43
CA GLU A 50 11.55 17.84 9.10
C GLU A 50 10.96 16.43 9.05
N ALA A 51 10.19 16.06 10.08
CA ALA A 51 9.41 14.83 10.11
C ALA A 51 8.01 15.08 10.69
N ALA A 52 7.01 14.40 10.12
CA ALA A 52 5.65 14.37 10.63
C ALA A 52 5.10 12.94 10.65
N ALA A 53 4.57 12.54 11.81
CA ALA A 53 3.78 11.33 11.98
C ALA A 53 2.31 11.75 12.06
N MET A 54 1.59 11.55 10.97
CA MET A 54 0.20 11.93 10.81
C MET A 54 -0.66 10.69 11.00
N MET A 55 -1.68 10.75 11.85
CA MET A 55 -2.50 9.59 12.16
C MET A 55 -3.96 9.94 12.41
N ARG A 56 -4.80 8.93 12.29
CA ARG A 56 -6.19 8.94 12.72
C ARG A 56 -6.45 7.74 13.62
N LEU A 57 -6.94 8.01 14.83
CA LEU A 57 -7.40 6.99 15.76
C LEU A 57 -8.92 6.90 15.68
N SER A 58 -9.49 5.70 15.82
CA SER A 58 -10.95 5.51 15.78
C SER A 58 -11.40 4.28 16.57
N THR A 59 -12.63 4.32 17.05
CA THR A 59 -13.32 3.16 17.64
C THR A 59 -13.88 2.20 16.58
N SER A 60 -13.79 2.55 15.29
CA SER A 60 -14.21 1.74 14.14
C SER A 60 -13.10 1.67 13.09
N PRO A 61 -13.07 0.67 12.18
CA PRO A 61 -12.07 0.59 11.13
C PRO A 61 -11.95 1.90 10.33
N VAL A 62 -10.71 2.34 10.11
CA VAL A 62 -10.39 3.51 9.28
C VAL A 62 -9.30 3.15 8.28
N GLN A 63 -9.44 3.62 7.04
CA GLN A 63 -8.54 3.29 5.92
C GLN A 63 -7.93 4.53 5.26
N SER A 64 -8.20 5.72 5.81
CA SER A 64 -7.68 6.99 5.30
C SER A 64 -7.66 8.07 6.37
N HIS A 65 -6.94 9.15 6.09
CA HIS A 65 -7.03 10.38 6.90
C HIS A 65 -8.37 11.07 6.70
N ASP A 66 -8.79 11.79 7.73
CA ASP A 66 -9.95 12.69 7.65
C ASP A 66 -9.60 13.96 6.84
N ASP A 67 -10.50 14.93 6.73
CA ASP A 67 -10.26 16.14 5.95
C ASP A 67 -9.34 17.17 6.63
N GLN A 68 -9.22 17.06 7.94
CA GLN A 68 -8.48 17.97 8.82
C GLN A 68 -7.87 17.20 10.00
N TYR A 69 -6.91 17.83 10.67
CA TYR A 69 -6.35 17.33 11.93
C TYR A 69 -6.94 18.07 13.12
N ASP A 70 -7.29 17.33 14.17
CA ASP A 70 -7.83 17.86 15.41
C ASP A 70 -6.72 18.35 16.34
N LEU A 71 -5.55 17.70 16.29
CA LEU A 71 -4.41 17.96 17.15
C LEU A 71 -3.09 17.92 16.38
N LEU A 72 -2.28 18.97 16.51
CA LEU A 72 -0.88 19.00 16.11
C LEU A 72 -0.01 19.16 17.35
N VAL A 73 0.90 18.21 17.59
CA VAL A 73 1.91 18.28 18.65
C VAL A 73 3.30 18.40 18.05
N ALA A 74 3.90 19.57 18.18
CA ALA A 74 5.25 19.84 17.73
C ALA A 74 6.24 19.68 18.88
N ILE A 75 7.16 18.71 18.78
CA ILE A 75 8.24 18.55 19.75
C ILE A 75 9.22 19.74 19.65
N ASP A 76 9.44 20.19 18.43
CA ASP A 76 10.05 21.46 18.05
C ASP A 76 9.40 21.94 16.74
N TRP A 77 9.66 23.19 16.35
CA TRP A 77 9.04 23.81 15.19
C TRP A 77 9.90 23.78 13.92
N GLU A 78 11.05 23.12 13.96
CA GLU A 78 12.05 23.19 12.90
C GLU A 78 11.48 22.67 11.57
N ASN A 79 11.33 23.58 10.60
CA ASN A 79 10.79 23.33 9.26
C ASN A 79 9.36 22.74 9.19
N VAL A 80 8.62 22.69 10.31
CA VAL A 80 7.26 22.11 10.39
C VAL A 80 6.27 22.81 9.44
N GLY A 81 6.46 24.10 9.18
CA GLY A 81 5.63 24.87 8.25
C GLY A 81 5.55 24.32 6.82
N ARG A 82 6.53 23.51 6.40
CA ARG A 82 6.54 22.84 5.08
C ARG A 82 5.40 21.84 4.91
N PHE A 83 4.93 21.25 6.00
CA PHE A 83 3.83 20.29 5.98
C PHE A 83 2.46 20.95 6.06
N SER A 84 2.35 22.28 6.05
CA SER A 84 1.08 22.99 6.21
C SER A 84 -0.01 22.59 5.20
N ALA A 85 0.38 22.21 3.97
CA ALA A 85 -0.56 21.69 2.97
C ALA A 85 -0.98 20.22 3.23
N GLU A 86 -0.13 19.44 3.88
CA GLU A 86 -0.37 18.03 4.22
C GLU A 86 -1.16 17.88 5.53
N ILE A 87 -1.03 18.86 6.42
CA ILE A 87 -1.66 18.95 7.73
C ILE A 87 -2.67 20.12 7.72
N PRO A 88 -3.83 19.97 7.05
CA PRO A 88 -4.88 20.98 7.10
C PRO A 88 -5.40 21.10 8.53
N MET A 89 -5.31 22.34 9.03
CA MET A 89 -5.78 22.76 10.35
C MET A 89 -6.86 23.83 10.18
N THR A 90 -7.78 23.88 11.13
CA THR A 90 -8.88 24.85 11.18
C THR A 90 -8.92 25.56 12.54
N ALA A 91 -9.85 26.50 12.71
CA ALA A 91 -10.04 27.19 13.99
C ALA A 91 -10.40 26.23 15.15
N ASP A 92 -10.99 25.08 14.83
CA ASP A 92 -11.33 24.05 15.83
C ASP A 92 -10.11 23.20 16.23
N SER A 93 -9.07 23.15 15.40
CA SER A 93 -7.86 22.38 15.67
C SER A 93 -7.08 22.95 16.86
N LEU A 94 -6.49 22.06 17.66
CA LEU A 94 -5.57 22.39 18.74
C LEU A 94 -4.13 22.19 18.29
N VAL A 95 -3.30 23.20 18.53
CA VAL A 95 -1.85 23.16 18.30
C VAL A 95 -1.14 23.21 19.64
N VAL A 96 -0.22 22.28 19.85
CA VAL A 96 0.58 22.16 21.06
C VAL A 96 2.05 22.13 20.70
N GLY A 97 2.87 22.94 21.37
CA GLY A 97 4.32 22.95 21.15
C GLY A 97 5.12 23.30 22.38
N ASP A 98 6.43 23.09 22.30
CA ASP A 98 7.35 23.65 23.30
C ASP A 98 7.52 25.15 23.07
N PRO A 99 7.29 26.02 24.07
CA PRO A 99 7.56 27.45 23.96
C PRO A 99 9.04 27.75 23.71
N ASP A 100 9.95 26.86 24.13
CA ASP A 100 11.39 26.91 23.83
C ASP A 100 11.75 26.05 22.59
N GLY A 101 10.75 25.69 21.77
CA GLY A 101 10.82 24.78 20.61
C GLY A 101 11.15 25.44 19.28
N GLY A 102 11.33 26.77 19.25
CA GLY A 102 11.50 27.56 18.03
C GLY A 102 10.26 28.39 17.69
N GLU A 103 10.24 28.97 16.49
CA GLU A 103 9.16 29.85 16.06
C GLU A 103 7.96 29.05 15.56
N PHE A 104 6.79 29.25 16.18
CA PHE A 104 5.54 28.63 15.74
C PHE A 104 5.16 29.12 14.33
N PRO A 105 5.08 28.23 13.30
CA PRO A 105 4.98 28.63 11.90
C PRO A 105 3.74 29.46 11.57
N GLU A 106 3.95 30.60 10.90
CA GLU A 106 2.89 31.51 10.51
C GLU A 106 1.84 30.87 9.59
N ALA A 107 2.25 29.95 8.72
CA ALA A 107 1.33 29.22 7.83
C ALA A 107 0.26 28.41 8.58
N ILE A 108 0.56 28.00 9.83
CA ILE A 108 -0.37 27.30 10.71
C ILE A 108 -1.11 28.32 11.58
N ARG A 109 -0.39 29.28 12.18
CA ARG A 109 -0.97 30.35 13.02
C ARG A 109 -2.07 31.13 12.31
N ALA A 110 -1.84 31.49 11.05
CA ALA A 110 -2.77 32.26 10.22
C ALA A 110 -4.13 31.55 9.97
N LYS A 111 -4.26 30.26 10.31
CA LYS A 111 -5.52 29.51 10.23
C LYS A 111 -6.45 29.74 11.43
N GLY A 112 -6.03 30.52 12.43
CA GLY A 112 -6.83 30.82 13.61
C GLY A 112 -6.98 29.63 14.57
N THR A 113 -6.03 28.69 14.56
CA THR A 113 -6.02 27.50 15.42
C THR A 113 -5.98 27.87 16.90
N ARG A 114 -6.59 27.06 17.75
CA ARG A 114 -6.36 27.12 19.20
C ARG A 114 -4.92 26.68 19.49
N SER A 115 -4.23 27.32 20.42
CA SER A 115 -2.85 26.98 20.78
C SER A 115 -2.66 26.84 22.29
N ALA A 116 -1.78 25.92 22.70
CA ALA A 116 -1.34 25.76 24.07
C ALA A 116 0.12 25.31 24.14
N ASP A 117 0.78 25.61 25.26
CA ASP A 117 2.20 25.32 25.44
C ASP A 117 2.38 24.10 26.37
N ILE A 118 3.29 23.20 26.00
CA ILE A 118 3.83 22.19 26.91
C ILE A 118 5.34 22.37 26.94
N PRO A 119 5.95 22.65 28.11
CA PRO A 119 7.40 22.82 28.21
C PRO A 119 8.13 21.47 28.18
N PHE A 120 8.03 20.73 27.06
CA PHE A 120 8.52 19.36 26.88
C PHE A 120 9.97 19.20 27.31
N LYS A 121 10.86 20.12 26.88
CA LYS A 121 12.29 20.09 27.24
C LYS A 121 12.52 20.28 28.72
N LYS A 122 11.79 21.18 29.38
CA LYS A 122 11.94 21.45 30.82
C LYS A 122 11.43 20.27 31.64
N MET A 123 10.24 19.76 31.31
CA MET A 123 9.68 18.56 31.95
C MET A 123 10.56 17.32 31.75
N ALA A 124 11.17 17.16 30.57
CA ALA A 124 12.08 16.04 30.33
C ALA A 124 13.35 16.13 31.18
N LYS A 125 13.86 17.35 31.46
CA LYS A 125 15.05 17.58 32.30
C LYS A 125 14.81 17.29 33.79
N THR A 126 13.56 17.35 34.27
CA THR A 126 13.26 16.99 35.67
C THR A 126 13.22 15.48 35.90
N ILE A 127 13.30 14.68 34.83
CA ILE A 127 13.29 13.22 34.87
C ILE A 127 14.66 12.74 34.39
N GLU A 128 15.40 12.03 35.24
CA GLU A 128 16.69 11.46 34.85
C GLU A 128 16.50 10.50 33.66
N GLY A 129 17.19 10.77 32.54
CA GLY A 129 17.01 10.00 31.31
C GLY A 129 15.73 10.31 30.52
N GLY A 130 14.92 11.29 30.96
CA GLY A 130 13.69 11.71 30.31
C GLY A 130 13.89 12.17 28.86
N ARG A 131 12.82 12.11 28.07
CA ARG A 131 12.85 12.50 26.66
C ARG A 131 11.58 13.29 26.28
N PRO A 132 11.71 14.44 25.58
CA PRO A 132 10.58 15.28 25.17
C PRO A 132 9.48 14.51 24.41
N ASN A 133 9.86 13.60 23.51
CA ASN A 133 8.92 12.82 22.72
C ASN A 133 8.06 11.87 23.56
N MET A 134 8.55 11.40 24.71
CA MET A 134 7.76 10.55 25.62
C MET A 134 6.73 11.37 26.41
N ILE A 135 7.04 12.63 26.70
CA ILE A 135 6.08 13.57 27.30
C ILE A 135 5.01 13.93 26.27
N ALA A 136 5.40 14.20 25.02
CA ALA A 136 4.45 14.41 23.93
C ALA A 136 3.53 13.20 23.73
N LEU A 137 4.07 11.98 23.75
CA LEU A 137 3.29 10.74 23.71
C LEU A 137 2.25 10.68 24.83
N GLY A 138 2.68 10.94 26.07
CA GLY A 138 1.79 10.97 27.23
C GLY A 138 0.70 12.05 27.14
N ALA A 139 1.07 13.27 26.74
CA ALA A 139 0.14 14.38 26.59
C ALA A 139 -0.96 14.07 25.56
N VAL A 140 -0.57 13.55 24.39
CA VAL A 140 -1.55 13.12 23.39
C VAL A 140 -2.44 11.99 23.92
N ALA A 141 -1.86 10.97 24.55
CA ALA A 141 -2.62 9.86 25.11
C ALA A 141 -3.68 10.33 26.13
N GLY A 142 -3.30 11.22 27.05
CA GLY A 142 -4.21 11.82 28.03
C GLY A 142 -5.28 12.71 27.39
N LEU A 143 -4.94 13.46 26.34
CA LEU A 143 -5.88 14.31 25.61
C LEU A 143 -6.97 13.51 24.92
N VAL A 144 -6.61 12.42 24.23
CA VAL A 144 -7.54 11.62 23.42
C VAL A 144 -8.23 10.50 24.19
N GLY A 145 -7.80 10.25 25.42
CA GLY A 145 -8.43 9.29 26.34
C GLY A 145 -7.89 7.86 26.23
N LEU A 146 -6.63 7.67 25.83
CA LEU A 146 -6.00 6.35 25.84
C LEU A 146 -5.73 5.87 27.28
N PRO A 147 -6.01 4.60 27.59
CA PRO A 147 -5.67 4.02 28.89
C PRO A 147 -4.16 4.03 29.16
N GLU A 148 -3.74 4.43 30.36
CA GLU A 148 -2.32 4.48 30.76
C GLU A 148 -1.64 3.12 30.57
N ASP A 149 -2.28 2.03 31.00
CA ASP A 149 -1.72 0.68 30.89
C ASP A 149 -1.42 0.26 29.45
N ALA A 150 -2.25 0.69 28.49
CA ALA A 150 -2.03 0.40 27.08
C ALA A 150 -0.77 1.11 26.57
N VAL A 151 -0.59 2.38 26.93
CA VAL A 151 0.59 3.19 26.54
C VAL A 151 1.86 2.66 27.20
N LEU A 152 1.83 2.45 28.52
CA LEU A 152 2.98 1.95 29.25
C LEU A 152 3.38 0.54 28.83
N GLY A 153 2.40 -0.32 28.51
CA GLY A 153 2.66 -1.64 27.93
C GLY A 153 3.49 -1.57 26.65
N VAL A 154 3.17 -0.65 25.74
CA VAL A 154 3.97 -0.43 24.51
C VAL A 154 5.37 0.09 24.83
N VAL A 155 5.50 1.05 25.74
CA VAL A 155 6.81 1.61 26.14
C VAL A 155 7.71 0.52 26.70
N ARG A 156 7.17 -0.36 27.56
CA ARG A 156 7.90 -1.50 28.13
C ARG A 156 8.42 -2.45 27.07
N ASP A 157 7.57 -2.79 26.09
CA ASP A 157 7.92 -3.74 25.04
C ASP A 157 8.93 -3.15 24.05
N SER A 158 8.74 -1.88 23.64
CA SER A 158 9.64 -1.20 22.72
C SER A 158 11.04 -0.96 23.31
N LEU A 159 11.13 -0.79 24.62
CA LEU A 159 12.39 -0.52 25.33
C LEU A 159 12.95 -1.75 26.05
N ALA A 160 12.38 -2.95 25.87
CA ALA A 160 12.79 -4.17 26.55
C ALA A 160 14.30 -4.47 26.40
N LYS A 161 14.89 -4.14 25.25
CA LYS A 161 16.33 -4.32 24.98
C LYS A 161 17.22 -3.16 25.43
N LYS A 162 16.65 -2.04 25.90
CA LYS A 162 17.38 -0.82 26.27
C LYS A 162 17.65 -0.66 27.77
N GLY A 163 17.26 -1.64 28.59
CA GLY A 163 17.52 -1.69 30.03
C GLY A 163 16.48 -0.96 30.88
N GLU A 164 16.46 -1.28 32.19
CA GLU A 164 15.43 -0.83 33.13
C GLU A 164 15.41 0.68 33.34
N ALA A 165 16.58 1.32 33.45
CA ALA A 165 16.67 2.77 33.64
C ALA A 165 16.00 3.56 32.51
N ALA A 166 16.21 3.16 31.25
CA ALA A 166 15.58 3.80 30.09
C ALA A 166 14.06 3.61 30.07
N ARG A 167 13.58 2.45 30.53
CA ARG A 167 12.15 2.16 30.69
C ARG A 167 11.53 3.05 31.76
N THR A 168 12.07 3.05 32.98
CA THR A 168 11.55 3.84 34.10
C THR A 168 11.49 5.33 33.76
N ALA A 169 12.54 5.87 33.13
CA ALA A 169 12.57 7.26 32.69
C ALA A 169 11.48 7.57 31.62
N SER A 170 11.26 6.65 30.69
CA SER A 170 10.25 6.81 29.63
C SER A 170 8.83 6.69 30.18
N GLU A 171 8.57 5.73 31.07
CA GLU A 171 7.28 5.60 31.76
C GLU A 171 6.96 6.84 32.61
N ALA A 172 7.93 7.36 33.36
CA ALA A 172 7.78 8.60 34.13
C ALA A 172 7.49 9.80 33.22
N SER A 173 8.16 9.88 32.06
CA SER A 173 7.92 10.93 31.06
C SER A 173 6.51 10.86 30.48
N VAL A 174 6.02 9.66 30.16
CA VAL A 174 4.65 9.44 29.69
C VAL A 174 3.63 9.85 30.75
N ARG A 175 3.80 9.43 32.01
CA ARG A 175 2.88 9.81 33.10
C ARG A 175 2.84 11.32 33.32
N ALA A 176 4.00 11.99 33.27
CA ALA A 176 4.08 13.45 33.38
C ALA A 176 3.31 14.14 32.23
N GLY A 177 3.44 13.64 30.99
CA GLY A 177 2.67 14.12 29.86
C GLY A 177 1.16 13.90 30.03
N MET A 178 0.75 12.70 30.46
CA MET A 178 -0.66 12.37 30.68
C MET A 178 -1.29 13.24 31.77
N ALA A 179 -0.57 13.52 32.86
CA ALA A 179 -1.03 14.42 33.91
C ALA A 179 -1.21 15.86 33.39
N PHE A 180 -0.25 16.36 32.62
CA PHE A 180 -0.30 17.71 32.03
C PHE A 180 -1.45 17.88 31.03
N ALA A 181 -1.93 16.80 30.40
CA ALA A 181 -3.04 16.84 29.46
C ALA A 181 -4.34 17.41 30.06
N ALA A 182 -4.51 17.39 31.39
CA ALA A 182 -5.66 17.98 32.08
C ALA A 182 -5.68 19.51 32.03
N ASP A 183 -4.51 20.16 31.89
CA ASP A 183 -4.35 21.62 31.86
C ASP A 183 -4.47 22.20 30.44
N LEU A 184 -4.59 21.33 29.43
CA LEU A 184 -4.66 21.72 28.02
C LEU A 184 -6.11 21.98 27.58
N PRO A 185 -6.32 22.81 26.54
CA PRO A 185 -7.62 22.95 25.92
C PRO A 185 -8.20 21.60 25.47
N PRO A 186 -9.53 21.44 25.48
CA PRO A 186 -10.15 20.18 25.12
C PRO A 186 -9.88 19.82 23.65
N CYS A 187 -9.66 18.52 23.44
CA CYS A 187 -9.51 17.85 22.14
C CYS A 187 -10.59 16.75 22.05
N PRO A 188 -11.06 16.37 20.84
CA PRO A 188 -11.92 15.19 20.69
C PRO A 188 -11.34 13.96 21.41
N ARG A 189 -12.17 13.34 22.25
CA ARG A 189 -11.84 12.12 23.00
C ARG A 189 -12.57 10.94 22.41
N LEU A 190 -11.89 9.81 22.33
CA LEU A 190 -12.52 8.55 21.94
C LEU A 190 -13.10 7.84 23.17
N ALA A 191 -14.18 7.10 22.95
CA ALA A 191 -14.71 6.20 23.97
C ALA A 191 -13.75 5.03 24.19
N THR A 192 -13.72 4.49 25.41
CA THR A 192 -13.04 3.22 25.69
C THR A 192 -13.58 2.14 24.76
N ALA A 193 -12.70 1.36 24.14
CA ALA A 193 -13.14 0.29 23.26
C ALA A 193 -14.00 -0.71 24.04
N GLN A 194 -15.16 -1.05 23.50
CA GLN A 194 -16.01 -2.10 24.05
C GLN A 194 -15.72 -3.40 23.31
N GLY A 195 -15.26 -4.43 24.02
CA GLY A 195 -15.41 -5.83 23.60
C GLY A 195 -14.74 -6.23 22.28
N GLN A 196 -13.49 -5.83 22.01
CA GLN A 196 -12.74 -6.50 20.94
C GLN A 196 -12.22 -7.87 21.42
N SER A 197 -12.80 -8.94 20.88
CA SER A 197 -12.34 -10.31 21.14
C SER A 197 -11.12 -10.70 20.29
N GLU A 198 -10.88 -9.99 19.18
CA GLU A 198 -9.83 -10.32 18.21
C GLU A 198 -8.63 -9.38 18.35
N ARG A 199 -7.42 -9.95 18.31
CA ARG A 199 -6.17 -9.20 18.43
C ARG A 199 -5.87 -8.47 17.11
N LEU A 200 -5.92 -7.14 17.13
CA LEU A 200 -5.48 -6.30 16.01
C LEU A 200 -3.97 -6.46 15.74
N TRP A 201 -3.60 -6.44 14.47
CA TRP A 201 -2.22 -6.43 13.99
C TRP A 201 -1.78 -5.01 13.68
N SER A 202 -0.51 -4.69 13.96
CA SER A 202 0.14 -3.44 13.57
C SER A 202 1.12 -3.76 12.44
N ILE A 203 0.79 -3.34 11.22
CA ILE A 203 1.53 -3.71 9.99
C ILE A 203 1.48 -2.58 8.97
N THR A 204 2.48 -2.48 8.09
CA THR A 204 2.45 -1.60 6.92
C THR A 204 1.96 -2.32 5.66
N GLY A 205 1.59 -1.56 4.61
CA GLY A 205 1.24 -2.16 3.33
C GLY A 205 2.39 -2.92 2.67
N ASN A 206 3.62 -2.44 2.82
CA ASN A 206 4.84 -3.09 2.33
C ASN A 206 5.10 -4.41 3.06
N GLU A 207 4.95 -4.42 4.40
CA GLU A 207 5.05 -5.64 5.20
C GLU A 207 3.92 -6.63 4.86
N ALA A 208 2.70 -6.13 4.64
CA ALA A 208 1.56 -6.94 4.22
C ALA A 208 1.80 -7.55 2.82
N ALA A 209 2.37 -6.81 1.87
CA ALA A 209 2.77 -7.35 0.57
C ALA A 209 3.85 -8.44 0.73
N GLY A 210 4.85 -8.24 1.59
CA GLY A 210 5.83 -9.26 1.94
C GLY A 210 5.18 -10.52 2.55
N LEU A 211 4.20 -10.36 3.44
CA LEU A 211 3.42 -11.45 3.99
C LEU A 211 2.64 -12.20 2.89
N GLY A 212 2.01 -11.45 1.98
CA GLY A 212 1.32 -12.00 0.82
C GLY A 212 2.24 -12.80 -0.07
N ALA A 213 3.46 -12.32 -0.32
CA ALA A 213 4.47 -13.02 -1.11
C ALA A 213 4.86 -14.37 -0.48
N VAL A 214 5.19 -14.39 0.82
CA VAL A 214 5.59 -15.66 1.48
C VAL A 214 4.42 -16.62 1.62
N ARG A 215 3.19 -16.11 1.84
CA ARG A 215 1.95 -16.89 1.78
C ARG A 215 1.74 -17.43 0.37
N GLY A 216 1.99 -16.64 -0.68
CA GLY A 216 1.91 -17.08 -2.07
C GLY A 216 2.92 -18.17 -2.44
N GLY A 217 3.95 -18.41 -1.63
CA GLY A 217 4.94 -19.45 -1.86
C GLY A 217 6.28 -18.94 -2.38
N ILE A 218 6.51 -17.63 -2.41
CA ILE A 218 7.80 -17.04 -2.79
C ILE A 218 8.92 -17.61 -1.90
N ARG A 219 9.99 -18.07 -2.54
CA ARG A 219 11.22 -18.54 -1.87
C ARG A 219 12.50 -17.91 -2.41
N PHE A 220 12.42 -17.16 -3.51
CA PHE A 220 13.56 -16.40 -4.01
C PHE A 220 13.15 -14.95 -4.28
N VAL A 221 13.92 -14.01 -3.77
CA VAL A 221 13.75 -12.58 -4.05
C VAL A 221 15.08 -12.03 -4.52
N ALA A 222 15.07 -11.27 -5.61
CA ALA A 222 16.19 -10.42 -5.99
C ALA A 222 15.67 -9.02 -6.24
N ALA A 223 16.32 -8.00 -5.68
CA ALA A 223 15.86 -6.63 -5.81
C ALA A 223 17.00 -5.62 -5.61
N TYR A 224 16.81 -4.41 -6.16
CA TYR A 224 17.64 -3.24 -5.89
C TYR A 224 16.88 -2.29 -4.93
N PRO A 225 17.50 -1.78 -3.85
CA PRO A 225 16.81 -0.90 -2.91
C PRO A 225 16.37 0.42 -3.57
N ILE A 226 15.06 0.69 -3.56
CA ILE A 226 14.47 1.93 -4.06
C ILE A 226 13.28 2.35 -3.20
N THR A 227 13.22 3.62 -2.78
CA THR A 227 12.06 4.17 -2.06
C THR A 227 10.85 4.23 -2.99
N PRO A 228 9.65 3.77 -2.59
CA PRO A 228 9.25 3.29 -1.27
C PRO A 228 9.26 1.76 -1.12
N GLY A 229 9.73 1.02 -2.14
CA GLY A 229 9.70 -0.45 -2.19
C GLY A 229 10.70 -1.17 -1.27
N THR A 230 11.76 -0.50 -0.80
CA THR A 230 12.80 -1.12 0.05
C THR A 230 12.25 -1.83 1.29
N GLU A 231 11.21 -1.31 1.93
CA GLU A 231 10.66 -1.90 3.16
C GLU A 231 10.04 -3.29 2.93
N VAL A 232 9.59 -3.59 1.71
CA VAL A 232 9.17 -4.95 1.34
C VAL A 232 10.34 -5.92 1.50
N LEU A 233 11.54 -5.50 1.08
CA LEU A 233 12.78 -6.29 1.16
C LEU A 233 13.27 -6.42 2.59
N GLU A 234 13.23 -5.33 3.37
CA GLU A 234 13.61 -5.34 4.78
C GLU A 234 12.76 -6.31 5.61
N TRP A 235 11.46 -6.38 5.30
CA TRP A 235 10.57 -7.36 5.93
C TRP A 235 10.81 -8.77 5.40
N LEU A 236 11.00 -8.95 4.09
CA LEU A 236 11.19 -10.26 3.47
C LEU A 236 12.52 -10.92 3.87
N ALA A 237 13.62 -10.19 3.95
CA ALA A 237 14.96 -10.75 4.19
C ALA A 237 15.01 -11.70 5.41
N PRO A 238 14.63 -11.30 6.64
CA PRO A 238 14.65 -12.20 7.78
C PRO A 238 13.53 -13.24 7.77
N ASN A 239 12.41 -12.99 7.08
CA ASN A 239 11.27 -13.91 7.08
C ASN A 239 11.39 -15.01 6.02
N LEU A 240 11.99 -14.73 4.86
CA LEU A 240 12.34 -15.71 3.85
C LEU A 240 13.39 -16.68 4.39
N ALA A 241 14.42 -16.19 5.08
CA ALA A 241 15.47 -17.03 5.67
C ALA A 241 14.88 -18.10 6.61
N LYS A 242 13.87 -17.74 7.42
CA LYS A 242 13.15 -18.69 8.31
C LYS A 242 12.37 -19.76 7.55
N LEU A 243 12.00 -19.50 6.29
CA LEU A 243 11.23 -20.39 5.42
C LEU A 243 12.10 -21.14 4.42
N GLY A 244 13.43 -21.08 4.57
CA GLY A 244 14.40 -21.69 3.66
C GLY A 244 14.53 -20.96 2.31
N GLY A 245 14.01 -19.73 2.21
CA GLY A 245 14.15 -18.87 1.05
C GLY A 245 15.38 -17.97 1.13
N VAL A 246 15.68 -17.30 0.01
CA VAL A 246 16.84 -16.42 -0.15
C VAL A 246 16.40 -15.07 -0.70
N LEU A 247 16.99 -13.99 -0.17
CA LEU A 247 16.92 -12.65 -0.74
C LEU A 247 18.31 -12.23 -1.20
N VAL A 248 18.43 -11.76 -2.44
CA VAL A 248 19.64 -11.21 -3.04
C VAL A 248 19.42 -9.71 -3.26
N GLN A 249 20.32 -8.89 -2.71
CA GLN A 249 20.41 -7.50 -3.13
C GLN A 249 21.22 -7.45 -4.42
N ALA A 250 20.55 -7.20 -5.53
CA ALA A 250 21.18 -7.08 -6.83
C ALA A 250 21.88 -5.72 -6.99
N GLU A 251 22.73 -5.61 -8.01
CA GLU A 251 23.46 -4.40 -8.37
C GLU A 251 22.58 -3.31 -8.99
N ASP A 252 21.50 -3.70 -9.67
CA ASP A 252 20.48 -2.83 -10.26
C ASP A 252 19.17 -3.60 -10.51
N GLU A 253 18.14 -2.90 -11.01
CA GLU A 253 16.86 -3.52 -11.34
C GLU A 253 16.93 -4.51 -12.51
N LEU A 254 17.85 -4.36 -13.47
CA LEU A 254 18.05 -5.28 -14.61
C LEU A 254 18.57 -6.64 -14.12
N ALA A 255 19.57 -6.63 -13.25
CA ALA A 255 20.09 -7.83 -12.61
C ALA A 255 18.99 -8.50 -11.76
N SER A 256 18.23 -7.71 -11.01
CA SER A 256 17.20 -8.24 -10.13
C SER A 256 16.08 -8.99 -10.88
N ILE A 257 15.55 -8.41 -11.97
CA ILE A 257 14.48 -9.03 -12.75
C ILE A 257 14.96 -10.30 -13.46
N ASN A 258 16.19 -10.29 -14.00
CA ASN A 258 16.75 -11.46 -14.66
C ASN A 258 17.09 -12.59 -13.66
N GLN A 259 17.52 -12.26 -12.43
CA GLN A 259 17.71 -13.25 -11.37
C GLN A 259 16.39 -13.94 -10.98
N ILE A 260 15.29 -13.20 -10.86
CA ILE A 260 13.99 -13.82 -10.52
C ILE A 260 13.44 -14.67 -11.68
N ILE A 261 13.66 -14.27 -12.94
CA ILE A 261 13.33 -15.10 -14.10
C ILE A 261 14.11 -16.42 -14.04
N GLY A 262 15.41 -16.36 -13.78
CA GLY A 262 16.26 -17.56 -13.64
C GLY A 262 15.82 -18.48 -12.49
N ALA A 263 15.47 -17.91 -11.34
CA ALA A 263 14.94 -18.67 -10.20
C ALA A 263 13.61 -19.36 -10.53
N SER A 264 12.72 -18.67 -11.24
CA SER A 264 11.44 -19.24 -11.67
C SER A 264 11.62 -20.35 -12.71
N TYR A 265 12.51 -20.16 -13.69
CA TYR A 265 12.90 -21.22 -14.62
C TYR A 265 13.41 -22.47 -13.88
N ALA A 266 14.17 -22.28 -12.79
CA ALA A 266 14.64 -23.37 -11.93
C ALA A 266 13.55 -24.03 -11.07
N GLY A 267 12.29 -23.55 -11.12
CA GLY A 267 11.16 -24.14 -10.39
C GLY A 267 10.76 -23.40 -9.12
N VAL A 268 11.38 -22.25 -8.81
CA VAL A 268 11.16 -21.54 -7.55
C VAL A 268 10.31 -20.29 -7.79
N PRO A 269 9.12 -20.16 -7.18
CA PRO A 269 8.35 -18.93 -7.23
C PRO A 269 9.18 -17.74 -6.70
N SER A 270 9.28 -16.71 -7.54
CA SER A 270 10.24 -15.63 -7.36
C SER A 270 9.60 -14.25 -7.51
N LEU A 271 10.17 -13.26 -6.81
CA LEU A 271 9.61 -11.91 -6.72
C LEU A 271 10.70 -10.85 -6.67
N THR A 272 10.43 -9.68 -7.27
CA THR A 272 11.17 -8.44 -7.03
C THR A 272 10.23 -7.34 -6.55
N ALA A 273 10.77 -6.35 -5.85
CA ALA A 273 10.03 -5.16 -5.45
C ALA A 273 10.79 -3.91 -5.93
N THR A 274 10.07 -2.94 -6.49
CA THR A 274 10.64 -1.76 -7.13
C THR A 274 9.68 -0.56 -7.05
N SER A 275 9.99 0.51 -7.78
CA SER A 275 9.12 1.68 -8.03
C SER A 275 9.21 2.09 -9.52
N GLY A 276 8.49 3.12 -9.95
CA GLY A 276 8.40 3.55 -11.35
C GLY A 276 9.72 3.57 -12.15
N PRO A 277 10.82 4.17 -11.66
CA PRO A 277 12.10 4.16 -12.37
C PRO A 277 12.65 2.74 -12.61
N GLY A 278 12.55 1.88 -11.60
CA GLY A 278 13.02 0.51 -11.71
C GLY A 278 12.12 -0.36 -12.59
N LEU A 279 10.79 -0.16 -12.54
CA LEU A 279 9.86 -0.80 -13.47
C LEU A 279 10.19 -0.46 -14.94
N ALA A 280 10.59 0.78 -15.21
CA ALA A 280 11.03 1.18 -16.55
C ALA A 280 12.27 0.40 -17.02
N LEU A 281 13.24 0.16 -16.13
CA LEU A 281 14.40 -0.69 -16.44
C LEU A 281 14.00 -2.15 -16.68
N MET A 282 13.06 -2.68 -15.90
CA MET A 282 12.64 -4.08 -15.99
C MET A 282 11.81 -4.43 -17.23
N THR A 283 11.39 -3.44 -18.01
CA THR A 283 10.40 -3.61 -19.09
C THR A 283 10.83 -4.61 -20.18
N GLU A 284 12.13 -4.64 -20.53
CA GLU A 284 12.66 -5.62 -21.48
C GLU A 284 12.53 -7.06 -20.95
N SER A 285 13.00 -7.31 -19.73
CA SER A 285 12.94 -8.63 -19.09
C SER A 285 11.52 -9.07 -18.76
N LEU A 286 10.59 -8.15 -18.51
CA LEU A 286 9.16 -8.48 -18.41
C LEU A 286 8.64 -9.05 -19.74
N GLY A 287 9.05 -8.48 -20.87
CA GLY A 287 8.78 -9.04 -22.20
C GLY A 287 9.34 -10.46 -22.36
N LEU A 288 10.59 -10.69 -21.92
CA LEU A 288 11.19 -12.03 -21.89
C LEU A 288 10.36 -13.01 -21.04
N ALA A 289 9.89 -12.60 -19.86
CA ALA A 289 9.09 -13.46 -19.00
C ALA A 289 7.75 -13.85 -19.64
N VAL A 290 7.11 -12.93 -20.38
CA VAL A 290 5.88 -13.19 -21.12
C VAL A 290 6.14 -14.12 -22.31
N ALA A 291 7.14 -13.83 -23.13
CA ALA A 291 7.49 -14.62 -24.31
C ALA A 291 7.86 -16.06 -23.92
N SER A 292 8.70 -16.22 -22.89
CA SER A 292 9.16 -17.52 -22.40
C SER A 292 8.15 -18.25 -21.50
N GLU A 293 7.03 -17.62 -21.17
CA GLU A 293 6.01 -18.11 -20.22
C GLU A 293 6.61 -18.50 -18.86
N THR A 294 7.55 -17.68 -18.37
CA THR A 294 8.23 -17.87 -17.09
C THR A 294 7.53 -17.04 -16.01
N PRO A 295 6.91 -17.67 -14.98
CA PRO A 295 6.10 -16.92 -14.03
C PRO A 295 6.95 -16.10 -13.06
N ILE A 296 6.67 -14.81 -12.93
CA ILE A 296 7.37 -13.91 -12.01
C ILE A 296 6.38 -12.89 -11.45
N THR A 297 6.65 -12.39 -10.24
CA THR A 297 5.87 -11.30 -9.63
C THR A 297 6.74 -10.07 -9.38
N VAL A 298 6.26 -8.90 -9.80
CA VAL A 298 6.90 -7.60 -9.58
C VAL A 298 5.98 -6.74 -8.73
N VAL A 299 6.41 -6.37 -7.53
CA VAL A 299 5.68 -5.39 -6.71
C VAL A 299 6.21 -3.99 -7.06
N ASN A 300 5.41 -3.21 -7.77
CA ASN A 300 5.71 -1.80 -8.03
C ASN A 300 5.03 -0.94 -6.96
N VAL A 301 5.81 -0.37 -6.05
CA VAL A 301 5.33 0.61 -5.07
C VAL A 301 5.46 1.99 -5.69
N MET A 302 4.40 2.46 -6.35
CA MET A 302 4.38 3.71 -7.11
C MET A 302 4.67 4.94 -6.24
N ARG A 303 5.29 5.95 -6.83
CA ARG A 303 5.64 7.23 -6.18
C ARG A 303 5.50 8.37 -7.19
N GLY A 304 5.60 9.62 -6.72
CA GLY A 304 5.53 10.80 -7.60
C GLY A 304 6.61 10.75 -8.69
N GLY A 305 6.20 10.78 -9.96
CA GLY A 305 7.06 10.91 -11.14
C GLY A 305 6.97 12.30 -11.80
N PRO A 306 7.45 12.47 -13.05
CA PRO A 306 8.26 11.53 -13.84
C PRO A 306 9.73 11.49 -13.40
N SER A 307 10.52 10.57 -13.99
CA SER A 307 11.94 10.37 -13.65
C SER A 307 12.13 10.12 -12.14
N THR A 308 13.09 10.76 -11.48
CA THR A 308 13.26 10.66 -10.02
C THR A 308 12.01 11.08 -9.27
N GLY A 309 11.35 12.14 -9.76
CA GLY A 309 10.12 12.73 -9.23
C GLY A 309 10.21 13.08 -7.74
N ILE A 310 9.21 12.68 -6.96
CA ILE A 310 9.12 12.91 -5.51
C ILE A 310 9.10 11.55 -4.78
N PRO A 311 10.27 10.98 -4.44
CA PRO A 311 10.36 9.59 -3.98
C PRO A 311 9.54 9.25 -2.73
N VAL A 312 9.30 10.26 -1.88
CA VAL A 312 8.62 10.12 -0.58
C VAL A 312 7.13 10.44 -0.63
N LYS A 313 6.55 10.63 -1.83
CA LYS A 313 5.13 10.97 -2.01
C LYS A 313 4.44 10.00 -2.94
N SER A 314 3.16 9.77 -2.66
CA SER A 314 2.32 8.86 -3.43
C SER A 314 1.77 9.51 -4.71
N GLU A 315 1.79 8.75 -5.79
CA GLU A 315 1.06 9.03 -7.03
C GLU A 315 0.77 7.70 -7.74
N GLN A 316 -0.36 7.59 -8.43
CA GLN A 316 -0.80 6.40 -9.16
C GLN A 316 -0.48 6.54 -10.66
N SER A 317 0.71 7.06 -10.99
CA SER A 317 1.10 7.45 -12.35
C SER A 317 1.81 6.37 -13.16
N ASP A 318 2.04 5.19 -12.59
CA ASP A 318 2.72 4.08 -13.29
C ASP A 318 1.74 3.12 -13.98
N LEU A 319 0.42 3.39 -13.93
CA LEU A 319 -0.60 2.53 -14.51
C LEU A 319 -0.34 2.26 -16.01
N ASN A 320 -0.04 3.29 -16.79
CA ASN A 320 0.22 3.14 -18.22
C ASN A 320 1.50 2.35 -18.52
N ILE A 321 2.59 2.56 -17.79
CA ILE A 321 3.83 1.79 -18.04
C ILE A 321 3.65 0.33 -17.61
N ALA A 322 2.87 0.06 -16.56
CA ALA A 322 2.51 -1.30 -16.19
C ALA A 322 1.67 -1.97 -17.27
N LEU A 323 0.70 -1.29 -17.88
CA LEU A 323 -0.19 -1.88 -18.89
C LEU A 323 0.43 -1.96 -20.30
N TYR A 324 1.21 -0.95 -20.69
CA TYR A 324 1.60 -0.68 -22.07
C TYR A 324 3.10 -0.44 -22.25
N GLY A 325 3.92 -0.67 -21.21
CA GLY A 325 5.36 -0.46 -21.29
C GLY A 325 6.08 -1.51 -22.15
N LEU A 326 5.55 -2.73 -22.20
CA LEU A 326 6.19 -3.86 -22.89
C LEU A 326 6.10 -3.68 -24.42
N HIS A 327 7.14 -4.11 -25.13
CA HIS A 327 7.18 -4.08 -26.59
C HIS A 327 6.42 -5.28 -27.19
N GLY A 328 5.68 -5.03 -28.27
CA GLY A 328 4.82 -6.04 -28.91
C GLY A 328 3.56 -6.38 -28.10
N ASP A 329 2.79 -7.35 -28.58
CA ASP A 329 1.61 -7.86 -27.87
C ASP A 329 2.03 -8.83 -26.75
N ALA A 330 2.22 -8.28 -25.55
CA ALA A 330 2.71 -9.01 -24.38
C ALA A 330 1.63 -9.10 -23.28
N PRO A 331 0.66 -10.02 -23.38
CA PRO A 331 -0.39 -10.18 -22.38
C PRO A 331 0.19 -10.62 -21.03
N HIS A 332 -0.13 -9.87 -19.98
CA HIS A 332 0.36 -10.11 -18.62
C HIS A 332 -0.66 -9.62 -17.58
N LEU A 333 -0.41 -9.97 -16.31
CA LEU A 333 -1.29 -9.61 -15.20
C LEU A 333 -0.90 -8.26 -14.61
N VAL A 334 -1.89 -7.42 -14.35
CA VAL A 334 -1.74 -6.20 -13.54
C VAL A 334 -2.82 -6.21 -12.47
N VAL A 335 -2.41 -6.20 -11.21
CA VAL A 335 -3.31 -6.18 -10.05
C VAL A 335 -2.94 -5.05 -9.10
N ALA A 336 -3.90 -4.54 -8.32
CA ALA A 336 -3.67 -3.49 -7.34
C ALA A 336 -4.46 -3.76 -6.04
N PRO A 337 -3.83 -3.66 -4.85
CA PRO A 337 -4.55 -3.78 -3.59
C PRO A 337 -5.42 -2.55 -3.31
N ASN A 338 -6.62 -2.76 -2.79
CA ASN A 338 -7.60 -1.71 -2.49
C ASN A 338 -7.57 -1.24 -1.02
N SER A 339 -6.69 -1.80 -0.20
CA SER A 339 -6.45 -1.38 1.19
C SER A 339 -5.13 -1.94 1.70
N LEU A 340 -4.70 -1.48 2.88
CA LEU A 340 -3.48 -1.98 3.53
C LEU A 340 -3.57 -3.49 3.82
N ALA A 341 -4.72 -3.97 4.30
CA ALA A 341 -4.94 -5.40 4.52
C ALA A 341 -4.94 -6.19 3.20
N ASP A 342 -5.46 -5.57 2.15
CA ASP A 342 -5.55 -6.17 0.81
C ASP A 342 -4.18 -6.28 0.12
N CYS A 343 -3.15 -5.54 0.56
CA CYS A 343 -1.78 -5.74 0.08
C CYS A 343 -1.30 -7.19 0.27
N ALA A 344 -1.71 -7.85 1.37
CA ALA A 344 -1.40 -9.26 1.59
C ALA A 344 -2.15 -10.17 0.62
N PHE A 345 -3.45 -9.97 0.46
CA PHE A 345 -4.26 -10.77 -0.45
C PHE A 345 -3.85 -10.58 -1.91
N ALA A 346 -3.78 -9.34 -2.40
CA ALA A 346 -3.46 -9.04 -3.79
C ALA A 346 -2.08 -9.56 -4.20
N THR A 347 -1.08 -9.46 -3.31
CA THR A 347 0.27 -10.01 -3.59
C THR A 347 0.26 -11.54 -3.59
N GLN A 348 -0.43 -12.17 -2.62
CA GLN A 348 -0.58 -13.62 -2.58
C GLN A 348 -1.31 -14.15 -3.83
N TRP A 349 -2.35 -13.44 -4.25
CA TRP A 349 -3.14 -13.77 -5.43
C TRP A 349 -2.32 -13.59 -6.71
N ALA A 350 -1.54 -12.52 -6.82
CA ALA A 350 -0.63 -12.31 -7.95
C ALA A 350 0.38 -13.44 -8.11
N VAL A 351 1.00 -13.88 -7.01
CA VAL A 351 1.96 -15.01 -7.02
C VAL A 351 1.27 -16.30 -7.47
N HIS A 352 0.08 -16.58 -6.93
CA HIS A 352 -0.71 -17.74 -7.33
C HIS A 352 -1.08 -17.71 -8.81
N LEU A 353 -1.59 -16.58 -9.31
CA LEU A 353 -1.98 -16.40 -10.70
C LEU A 353 -0.78 -16.46 -11.64
N ALA A 354 0.35 -15.84 -11.28
CA ALA A 354 1.57 -15.85 -12.08
C ALA A 354 2.01 -17.28 -12.37
N ASP A 355 2.17 -18.12 -11.34
CA ASP A 355 2.58 -19.52 -11.51
C ASP A 355 1.51 -20.38 -12.20
N THR A 356 0.23 -20.18 -11.86
CA THR A 356 -0.88 -20.96 -12.44
C THR A 356 -1.05 -20.68 -13.93
N LEU A 357 -0.86 -19.42 -14.35
CA LEU A 357 -1.02 -18.96 -15.73
C LEU A 357 0.30 -18.83 -16.48
N GLN A 358 1.43 -19.12 -15.83
CA GLN A 358 2.78 -19.06 -16.40
C GLN A 358 3.04 -17.72 -17.09
N THR A 359 2.90 -16.62 -16.34
CA THR A 359 2.99 -15.25 -16.86
C THR A 359 3.64 -14.30 -15.87
N ALA A 360 4.10 -13.14 -16.35
CA ALA A 360 4.47 -12.04 -15.49
C ALA A 360 3.23 -11.41 -14.81
N ALA A 361 3.36 -11.05 -13.55
CA ALA A 361 2.38 -10.28 -12.79
C ALA A 361 3.01 -9.03 -12.17
N ILE A 362 2.34 -7.89 -12.35
CA ILE A 362 2.71 -6.60 -11.74
C ILE A 362 1.67 -6.27 -10.68
N VAL A 363 2.12 -6.08 -9.44
CA VAL A 363 1.30 -5.61 -8.31
C VAL A 363 1.54 -4.12 -8.13
N LEU A 364 0.56 -3.28 -8.48
CA LEU A 364 0.61 -1.82 -8.35
C LEU A 364 0.15 -1.39 -6.95
N SER A 365 1.09 -1.25 -6.02
CA SER A 365 0.90 -0.51 -4.77
C SER A 365 1.33 0.94 -4.95
N ASP A 366 1.23 1.77 -3.93
CA ASP A 366 1.78 3.13 -3.94
C ASP A 366 2.38 3.51 -2.58
N GLN A 367 3.14 4.59 -2.54
CA GLN A 367 3.83 5.04 -1.33
C GLN A 367 2.86 5.23 -0.14
N SER A 368 1.63 5.70 -0.41
CA SER A 368 0.62 5.90 0.62
C SER A 368 0.21 4.56 1.22
N LEU A 369 -0.21 3.58 0.40
CA LEU A 369 -0.56 2.25 0.91
C LEU A 369 0.65 1.53 1.52
N GLY A 370 1.77 1.50 0.81
CA GLY A 370 2.97 0.75 1.16
C GLY A 370 3.58 1.17 2.49
N GLN A 371 3.75 2.49 2.70
CA GLN A 371 4.44 3.01 3.90
C GLN A 371 3.50 3.47 5.02
N SER A 372 2.19 3.47 4.79
CA SER A 372 1.24 3.65 5.89
C SER A 372 1.29 2.45 6.81
N ARG A 373 1.12 2.71 8.10
CA ARG A 373 0.99 1.71 9.16
C ARG A 373 -0.42 1.78 9.70
N ALA A 374 -1.06 0.64 9.93
CA ALA A 374 -2.39 0.62 10.52
C ALA A 374 -2.55 -0.51 11.53
N THR A 375 -3.47 -0.31 12.47
CA THR A 375 -4.03 -1.43 13.25
C THR A 375 -5.21 -2.02 12.50
N ILE A 376 -5.06 -3.26 12.05
CA ILE A 376 -6.04 -3.96 11.23
C ILE A 376 -6.41 -5.29 11.86
N SER A 377 -7.58 -5.83 11.52
CA SER A 377 -7.84 -7.25 11.74
C SER A 377 -6.82 -8.09 10.96
N PRO A 378 -6.41 -9.27 11.48
CA PRO A 378 -5.51 -10.15 10.77
C PRO A 378 -5.98 -10.41 9.33
N PRO A 379 -5.16 -10.15 8.29
CA PRO A 379 -5.57 -10.41 6.92
C PRO A 379 -5.87 -11.89 6.72
N ALA A 380 -7.04 -12.18 6.14
CA ALA A 380 -7.44 -13.54 5.78
C ALA A 380 -6.37 -14.20 4.88
N ASP A 381 -6.14 -15.51 5.09
CA ASP A 381 -5.32 -16.32 4.19
C ASP A 381 -6.24 -17.26 3.41
N PRO A 382 -6.47 -17.00 2.10
CA PRO A 382 -7.30 -17.87 1.27
C PRO A 382 -6.60 -19.19 0.91
N GLY A 383 -5.37 -19.43 1.37
CA GLY A 383 -4.61 -20.64 1.04
C GLY A 383 -4.12 -20.70 -0.40
N LEU A 384 -4.18 -19.59 -1.15
CA LEU A 384 -3.67 -19.49 -2.51
C LEU A 384 -2.14 -19.55 -2.48
N ARG A 385 -1.57 -20.57 -3.14
CA ARG A 385 -0.13 -20.81 -3.26
C ARG A 385 0.25 -20.90 -4.74
N ALA A 386 1.51 -20.66 -5.08
CA ALA A 386 2.06 -20.93 -6.40
C ALA A 386 1.84 -22.40 -6.75
N VAL A 387 1.15 -22.65 -7.86
CA VAL A 387 0.87 -24.00 -8.36
C VAL A 387 1.25 -24.01 -9.83
N ARG A 388 2.24 -24.83 -10.17
CA ARG A 388 2.72 -24.99 -11.54
C ARG A 388 2.21 -26.29 -12.12
N LEU A 389 1.61 -26.23 -13.31
CA LEU A 389 1.28 -27.42 -14.08
C LEU A 389 2.58 -28.10 -14.52
N MET A 390 2.90 -29.26 -13.95
CA MET A 390 4.08 -30.05 -14.26
C MET A 390 3.71 -31.19 -15.22
N PRO A 391 4.64 -31.64 -16.09
CA PRO A 391 4.41 -32.86 -16.86
C PRO A 391 4.49 -34.11 -15.95
N GLU A 392 3.76 -35.15 -16.33
CA GLU A 392 3.71 -36.43 -15.60
C GLU A 392 4.55 -37.52 -16.30
N GLY A 393 5.22 -38.38 -15.53
CA GLY A 393 6.01 -39.50 -16.05
C GLY A 393 7.31 -39.10 -16.75
N GLU A 394 7.96 -40.05 -17.44
CA GLU A 394 9.08 -39.75 -18.36
C GLU A 394 8.53 -39.36 -19.74
N ALA A 395 9.16 -38.39 -20.40
CA ALA A 395 8.75 -37.98 -21.75
C ALA A 395 9.00 -39.12 -22.76
N ALA A 396 7.94 -39.61 -23.39
CA ALA A 396 8.03 -40.63 -24.45
C ALA A 396 8.51 -40.05 -25.79
N GLU A 397 8.29 -38.76 -26.00
CA GLU A 397 8.69 -38.00 -27.19
C GLU A 397 9.48 -36.75 -26.80
N ARG A 398 10.04 -36.04 -27.78
CA ARG A 398 10.67 -34.73 -27.53
C ARG A 398 9.65 -33.79 -26.87
N TYR A 399 9.99 -33.32 -25.67
CA TYR A 399 9.14 -32.45 -24.88
C TYR A 399 8.79 -31.14 -25.61
N ARG A 400 7.51 -30.76 -25.52
CA ARG A 400 6.93 -29.57 -26.11
C ARG A 400 6.53 -28.58 -25.01
N ARG A 401 7.50 -27.82 -24.51
CA ARG A 401 7.29 -26.81 -23.45
C ARG A 401 6.13 -25.87 -23.75
N TYR A 402 5.92 -25.54 -25.03
CA TYR A 402 4.96 -24.54 -25.50
C TYR A 402 3.77 -25.18 -26.23
N THR A 403 3.41 -26.41 -25.85
CA THR A 403 2.24 -27.12 -26.40
C THR A 403 0.99 -26.24 -26.36
N ASN A 404 0.31 -26.10 -27.48
CA ASN A 404 -0.88 -25.28 -27.61
C ASN A 404 -2.12 -26.02 -27.04
N THR A 405 -2.40 -25.82 -25.75
CA THR A 405 -3.52 -26.46 -25.05
C THR A 405 -4.80 -25.62 -25.13
N ALA A 406 -5.96 -26.24 -24.84
CA ALA A 406 -7.24 -25.54 -24.80
C ALA A 406 -7.24 -24.37 -23.78
N SER A 407 -6.64 -24.56 -22.60
CA SER A 407 -6.49 -23.51 -21.59
C SER A 407 -5.40 -22.49 -21.94
N GLY A 408 -4.51 -22.80 -22.89
CA GLY A 408 -3.32 -21.99 -23.20
C GLY A 408 -2.14 -22.22 -22.23
N VAL A 409 -2.33 -22.94 -21.14
CA VAL A 409 -1.28 -23.29 -20.17
C VAL A 409 -0.66 -24.64 -20.56
N SER A 410 0.64 -24.64 -20.81
CA SER A 410 1.39 -25.86 -21.13
C SER A 410 2.02 -26.44 -19.86
N PRO A 411 2.17 -27.76 -19.70
CA PRO A 411 2.98 -28.31 -18.62
C PRO A 411 4.40 -27.75 -18.69
N MET A 412 4.94 -27.25 -17.58
CA MET A 412 6.26 -26.63 -17.47
C MET A 412 7.18 -27.53 -16.64
N ALA A 413 8.22 -28.08 -17.26
CA ALA A 413 9.23 -28.86 -16.56
C ALA A 413 10.26 -27.95 -15.87
N VAL A 414 10.98 -28.50 -14.88
CA VAL A 414 12.11 -27.85 -14.20
C VAL A 414 13.42 -28.54 -14.57
N PRO A 415 14.56 -27.81 -14.53
CA PRO A 415 15.88 -28.40 -14.76
C PRO A 415 16.14 -29.64 -13.90
N GLY A 416 16.70 -30.68 -14.52
CA GLY A 416 16.97 -31.97 -13.89
C GLY A 416 15.93 -33.05 -14.18
N MET A 417 14.76 -32.71 -14.73
CA MET A 417 13.78 -33.70 -15.17
C MET A 417 14.22 -34.41 -16.46
N LYS A 418 14.45 -35.73 -16.39
CA LYS A 418 14.88 -36.56 -17.53
C LYS A 418 13.84 -36.56 -18.65
N GLY A 419 14.28 -36.25 -19.87
CA GLY A 419 13.42 -36.24 -21.07
C GLY A 419 12.67 -34.92 -21.30
N TYR A 420 12.77 -33.97 -20.39
CA TYR A 420 12.07 -32.68 -20.45
C TYR A 420 12.98 -31.49 -20.74
N GLN A 421 14.02 -31.69 -21.54
CA GLN A 421 14.93 -30.62 -21.91
C GLN A 421 14.23 -29.61 -22.83
N TYR A 422 14.36 -28.32 -22.53
CA TYR A 422 13.88 -27.23 -23.36
C TYR A 422 14.72 -25.96 -23.11
N THR A 423 14.54 -24.98 -23.98
CA THR A 423 15.07 -23.62 -23.84
C THR A 423 13.91 -22.65 -23.65
N ALA A 424 14.05 -21.74 -22.69
CA ALA A 424 13.12 -20.64 -22.45
C ALA A 424 13.74 -19.36 -23.03
N ASP A 425 13.35 -19.00 -24.26
CA ASP A 425 13.92 -17.90 -25.03
C ASP A 425 12.91 -16.73 -25.18
N GLY A 426 13.40 -15.53 -25.46
CA GLY A 426 12.59 -14.37 -25.84
C GLY A 426 12.25 -14.34 -27.33
N LEU A 427 12.95 -15.10 -28.18
CA LEU A 427 12.59 -15.28 -29.58
C LEU A 427 11.23 -15.98 -29.73
N GLU A 428 10.47 -15.62 -30.77
CA GLU A 428 9.27 -16.38 -31.14
C GLU A 428 9.65 -17.83 -31.48
N HIS A 429 8.78 -18.78 -31.12
CA HIS A 429 9.12 -20.19 -31.15
C HIS A 429 7.92 -21.09 -31.46
N ASN A 430 8.22 -22.29 -31.95
CA ASN A 430 7.23 -23.35 -32.08
C ASN A 430 6.99 -24.07 -30.73
N GLU A 431 6.13 -25.09 -30.70
CA GLU A 431 5.77 -25.82 -29.48
C GLU A 431 6.98 -26.46 -28.74
N PHE A 432 8.09 -26.72 -29.44
CA PHE A 432 9.31 -27.29 -28.87
C PHE A 432 10.25 -26.24 -28.26
N GLY A 433 9.93 -24.95 -28.37
CA GLY A 433 10.82 -23.86 -27.96
C GLY A 433 11.96 -23.61 -28.95
N THR A 434 11.82 -24.08 -30.20
CA THR A 434 12.79 -23.79 -31.26
C THR A 434 12.42 -22.46 -31.93
N PRO A 435 13.36 -21.51 -32.09
CA PRO A 435 13.08 -20.24 -32.73
C PRO A 435 12.41 -20.40 -34.10
N SER A 436 11.38 -19.61 -34.37
CA SER A 436 10.60 -19.66 -35.60
C SER A 436 10.24 -18.26 -36.11
N SER A 437 10.38 -18.07 -37.42
CA SER A 437 9.87 -16.89 -38.14
C SER A 437 8.58 -17.19 -38.92
N GLY A 438 7.98 -18.37 -38.70
CA GLY A 438 6.76 -18.80 -39.36
C GLY A 438 5.54 -18.04 -38.86
N ALA A 439 4.73 -17.50 -39.78
CA ALA A 439 3.52 -16.75 -39.42
C ALA A 439 2.51 -17.57 -38.60
N ALA A 440 2.41 -18.89 -38.87
CA ALA A 440 1.53 -19.79 -38.14
C ALA A 440 1.96 -19.99 -36.68
N ASP A 441 3.27 -20.15 -36.43
CA ASP A 441 3.80 -20.28 -35.07
C ASP A 441 3.58 -18.98 -34.28
N HIS A 442 3.87 -17.84 -34.90
CA HIS A 442 3.67 -16.53 -34.29
C HIS A 442 2.21 -16.28 -33.88
N SER A 443 1.26 -16.49 -34.80
CA SER A 443 -0.17 -16.34 -34.49
C SER A 443 -0.60 -17.31 -33.39
N ALA A 444 -0.20 -18.58 -33.47
CA ALA A 444 -0.61 -19.59 -32.49
C ALA A 444 -0.09 -19.27 -31.08
N GLN A 445 1.16 -18.82 -30.96
CA GLN A 445 1.75 -18.49 -29.66
C GLN A 445 1.18 -17.19 -29.08
N LEU A 446 0.92 -16.16 -29.89
CA LEU A 446 0.22 -14.95 -29.44
C LEU A 446 -1.18 -15.29 -28.90
N ASP A 447 -1.96 -16.05 -29.66
CA ASP A 447 -3.31 -16.46 -29.27
C ASP A 447 -3.27 -17.31 -27.99
N LYS A 448 -2.29 -18.22 -27.86
CA LYS A 448 -2.10 -19.06 -26.68
C LYS A 448 -1.80 -18.23 -25.43
N ARG A 449 -0.84 -17.29 -25.52
CA ARG A 449 -0.44 -16.43 -24.39
C ARG A 449 -1.58 -15.52 -23.92
N LEU A 450 -2.42 -15.04 -24.84
CA LEU A 450 -3.61 -14.26 -24.51
C LEU A 450 -4.72 -15.14 -23.89
N ARG A 451 -4.99 -16.30 -24.51
CA ARG A 451 -6.11 -17.19 -24.14
C ARG A 451 -6.05 -17.65 -22.69
N LYS A 452 -4.86 -17.96 -22.17
CA LYS A 452 -4.71 -18.37 -20.76
C LYS A 452 -5.13 -17.29 -19.77
N LEU A 453 -4.96 -16.00 -20.10
CA LEU A 453 -5.43 -14.92 -19.24
C LEU A 453 -6.91 -14.63 -19.43
N ALA A 454 -7.38 -14.66 -20.68
CA ALA A 454 -8.76 -14.35 -21.04
C ALA A 454 -9.77 -15.37 -20.50
N LEU A 455 -9.45 -16.67 -20.60
CA LEU A 455 -10.34 -17.76 -20.18
C LEU A 455 -10.25 -18.12 -18.70
N HIS A 456 -9.25 -17.61 -17.96
CA HIS A 456 -9.16 -17.88 -16.53
C HIS A 456 -10.32 -17.20 -15.79
N ASP A 457 -10.89 -17.91 -14.82
CA ASP A 457 -11.91 -17.38 -13.91
C ASP A 457 -11.24 -16.75 -12.68
N TYR A 458 -11.37 -15.43 -12.58
CA TYR A 458 -10.79 -14.65 -11.48
C TYR A 458 -11.77 -14.52 -10.30
N GLY A 459 -12.93 -15.17 -10.38
CA GLY A 459 -13.98 -15.16 -9.39
C GLY A 459 -14.45 -13.74 -9.05
N THR A 460 -14.85 -13.53 -7.81
CA THR A 460 -15.26 -12.21 -7.30
C THR A 460 -14.09 -11.32 -6.89
N HIS A 461 -12.83 -11.79 -7.04
CA HIS A 461 -11.66 -11.06 -6.56
C HIS A 461 -11.28 -9.87 -7.44
N TRP A 462 -11.80 -9.78 -8.66
CA TRP A 462 -11.45 -8.74 -9.63
C TRP A 462 -11.77 -7.31 -9.16
N ALA A 463 -12.76 -7.13 -8.29
CA ALA A 463 -13.10 -5.84 -7.69
C ALA A 463 -13.84 -5.99 -6.36
N ASP A 464 -13.77 -4.95 -5.54
CA ASP A 464 -14.68 -4.76 -4.40
C ASP A 464 -15.90 -3.97 -4.89
N ILE A 465 -17.09 -4.53 -4.74
CA ILE A 465 -18.35 -3.88 -5.11
C ILE A 465 -19.19 -3.70 -3.84
N GLU A 466 -19.54 -2.46 -3.52
CA GLU A 466 -20.22 -2.12 -2.28
C GLU A 466 -21.34 -1.10 -2.53
N GLY A 467 -22.44 -1.21 -1.77
CA GLY A 467 -23.54 -0.26 -1.84
C GLY A 467 -24.43 -0.41 -3.08
N ASP A 468 -25.35 0.53 -3.24
CA ASP A 468 -26.31 0.58 -4.33
C ASP A 468 -26.57 2.04 -4.75
N GLY A 469 -27.31 2.24 -5.85
CA GLY A 469 -27.63 3.58 -6.35
C GLY A 469 -27.49 3.67 -7.87
N ASP A 470 -27.95 4.79 -8.41
CA ASP A 470 -27.85 5.18 -9.82
C ASP A 470 -26.53 5.92 -10.11
N ILE A 471 -25.77 6.29 -9.09
CA ILE A 471 -24.39 6.78 -9.18
C ILE A 471 -23.42 5.63 -8.83
N ALA A 472 -22.37 5.43 -9.62
CA ALA A 472 -21.24 4.57 -9.30
C ALA A 472 -19.95 5.38 -9.18
N VAL A 473 -19.10 5.02 -8.23
CA VAL A 473 -17.73 5.50 -8.13
C VAL A 473 -16.77 4.38 -8.54
N LEU A 474 -16.00 4.60 -9.61
CA LEU A 474 -14.94 3.72 -10.08
C LEU A 474 -13.60 4.22 -9.55
N THR A 475 -12.84 3.34 -8.89
CA THR A 475 -11.55 3.70 -8.28
C THR A 475 -10.65 2.47 -8.21
N TRP A 476 -9.41 2.62 -7.75
CA TRP A 476 -8.48 1.51 -7.51
C TRP A 476 -7.35 1.95 -6.56
N GLY A 477 -6.68 1.00 -5.90
CA GLY A 477 -5.49 1.33 -5.10
C GLY A 477 -5.82 2.15 -3.84
N SER A 478 -4.91 3.04 -3.45
CA SER A 478 -5.02 3.86 -2.22
C SER A 478 -6.21 4.80 -2.16
N THR A 479 -6.81 5.16 -3.31
CA THR A 479 -7.99 6.02 -3.38
C THR A 479 -9.27 5.33 -2.90
N THR A 480 -9.26 4.00 -2.76
CA THR A 480 -10.44 3.24 -2.28
C THR A 480 -10.88 3.64 -0.87
N GLY A 481 -9.94 3.81 0.06
CA GLY A 481 -10.25 4.18 1.45
C GLY A 481 -11.00 5.52 1.54
N PRO A 482 -10.47 6.61 0.95
CA PRO A 482 -11.16 7.89 0.87
C PRO A 482 -12.53 7.81 0.18
N VAL A 483 -12.66 7.02 -0.89
CA VAL A 483 -13.96 6.82 -1.58
C VAL A 483 -14.98 6.13 -0.69
N ARG A 484 -14.61 5.04 0.01
CA ARG A 484 -15.52 4.35 0.94
C ARG A 484 -16.08 5.32 1.98
N GLU A 485 -15.22 6.15 2.56
CA GLU A 485 -15.64 7.12 3.56
C GLU A 485 -16.50 8.25 2.96
N ALA A 486 -16.18 8.71 1.74
CA ALA A 486 -17.03 9.67 1.02
C ALA A 486 -18.43 9.13 0.78
N LEU A 487 -18.55 7.84 0.42
CA LEU A 487 -19.84 7.16 0.24
C LEU A 487 -20.59 6.98 1.56
N GLU A 488 -19.89 6.69 2.67
CA GLU A 488 -20.51 6.69 4.00
C GLU A 488 -21.15 8.05 4.33
N ARG A 489 -20.43 9.16 4.08
CA ARG A 489 -20.91 10.53 4.30
C ARG A 489 -22.05 10.89 3.36
N PHE A 490 -21.94 10.50 2.09
CA PHE A 490 -22.98 10.72 1.10
C PHE A 490 -24.28 10.01 1.49
N ARG A 491 -24.18 8.75 1.94
CA ARG A 491 -25.32 8.01 2.49
C ARG A 491 -25.92 8.67 3.73
N ALA A 492 -25.09 9.19 4.64
CA ALA A 492 -25.56 9.91 5.82
C ALA A 492 -26.32 11.21 5.46
N SER A 493 -26.03 11.82 4.30
CA SER A 493 -26.77 12.96 3.76
C SER A 493 -28.05 12.59 2.97
N GLY A 494 -28.39 11.30 2.89
CA GLY A 494 -29.56 10.79 2.16
C GLY A 494 -29.27 10.36 0.72
N GLY A 495 -28.03 10.49 0.25
CA GLY A 495 -27.59 10.04 -1.06
C GLY A 495 -27.41 8.53 -1.16
N ARG A 496 -27.37 8.00 -2.39
CA ARG A 496 -27.08 6.58 -2.67
C ARG A 496 -26.12 6.46 -3.85
N ALA A 497 -25.00 5.79 -3.63
CA ALA A 497 -24.02 5.50 -4.65
C ALA A 497 -23.32 4.17 -4.35
N ARG A 498 -22.93 3.46 -5.41
CA ARG A 498 -22.16 2.21 -5.31
C ARG A 498 -20.67 2.45 -5.56
N LEU A 499 -19.83 1.70 -4.88
CA LEU A 499 -18.40 1.58 -5.16
C LEU A 499 -18.16 0.41 -6.12
N VAL A 500 -17.26 0.60 -7.08
CA VAL A 500 -16.56 -0.49 -7.76
C VAL A 500 -15.07 -0.18 -7.71
N SER A 501 -14.34 -0.81 -6.79
CA SER A 501 -12.90 -0.64 -6.66
C SER A 501 -12.16 -1.79 -7.35
N ILE A 502 -11.46 -1.51 -8.45
CA ILE A 502 -10.87 -2.52 -9.31
C ILE A 502 -9.55 -3.03 -8.72
N ARG A 503 -9.49 -4.35 -8.49
CA ARG A 503 -8.28 -5.07 -8.06
C ARG A 503 -7.54 -5.70 -9.24
N LEU A 504 -8.26 -6.33 -10.17
CA LEU A 504 -7.70 -6.88 -11.41
C LEU A 504 -7.80 -5.83 -12.51
N ILE A 505 -6.68 -5.21 -12.86
CA ILE A 505 -6.61 -4.17 -13.90
C ILE A 505 -6.36 -4.82 -15.26
N SER A 506 -5.49 -5.83 -15.36
CA SER A 506 -5.28 -6.59 -16.60
C SER A 506 -5.22 -8.09 -16.29
N PRO A 507 -5.92 -8.93 -17.06
CA PRO A 507 -6.76 -8.62 -18.23
C PRO A 507 -8.09 -7.94 -17.88
N VAL A 508 -8.66 -7.24 -18.86
CA VAL A 508 -9.94 -6.50 -18.75
C VAL A 508 -11.14 -7.44 -18.51
N ARG A 509 -12.21 -6.90 -17.88
CA ARG A 509 -13.41 -7.65 -17.46
C ARG A 509 -14.72 -6.99 -17.92
N PRO A 510 -14.94 -6.81 -19.24
CA PRO A 510 -16.03 -5.98 -19.76
C PRO A 510 -17.41 -6.44 -19.31
N GLU A 511 -17.68 -7.75 -19.35
CA GLU A 511 -18.95 -8.32 -18.93
C GLU A 511 -19.20 -8.14 -17.42
N GLN A 512 -18.18 -8.38 -16.58
CA GLN A 512 -18.31 -8.23 -15.14
C GLN A 512 -18.48 -6.76 -14.74
N LEU A 513 -17.77 -5.82 -15.40
CA LEU A 513 -17.95 -4.41 -15.13
C LEU A 513 -19.32 -3.91 -15.60
N ALA A 514 -19.79 -4.35 -16.78
CA ALA A 514 -21.13 -4.02 -17.27
C ALA A 514 -22.21 -4.52 -16.30
N ALA A 515 -22.07 -5.74 -15.76
CA ALA A 515 -22.96 -6.27 -14.75
C ALA A 515 -22.91 -5.46 -13.43
N ALA A 516 -21.71 -5.08 -12.97
CA ALA A 516 -21.53 -4.25 -11.77
C ALA A 516 -22.15 -2.84 -11.93
N LEU A 517 -22.18 -2.31 -13.15
CA LEU A 517 -22.76 -1.01 -13.51
C LEU A 517 -24.21 -1.08 -13.98
N ALA A 518 -24.86 -2.25 -13.91
CA ALA A 518 -26.26 -2.37 -14.27
C ALA A 518 -27.14 -1.41 -13.44
N GLY A 519 -27.94 -0.59 -14.14
CA GLY A 519 -28.82 0.42 -13.55
C GLY A 519 -28.13 1.73 -13.13
N VAL A 520 -26.83 1.89 -13.40
CA VAL A 520 -26.09 3.14 -13.15
C VAL A 520 -26.35 4.13 -14.28
N ALA A 521 -26.66 5.38 -13.93
CA ALA A 521 -26.84 6.50 -14.86
C ALA A 521 -25.69 7.53 -14.81
N ARG A 522 -24.90 7.52 -13.73
CA ARG A 522 -23.82 8.47 -13.47
C ARG A 522 -22.58 7.74 -12.96
N VAL A 523 -21.41 7.99 -13.53
CA VAL A 523 -20.13 7.37 -13.15
C VAL A 523 -19.12 8.43 -12.76
N LEU A 524 -18.66 8.40 -11.50
CA LEU A 524 -17.52 9.19 -11.04
C LEU A 524 -16.27 8.31 -11.04
N VAL A 525 -15.24 8.66 -11.81
CA VAL A 525 -13.93 8.01 -11.76
C VAL A 525 -13.03 8.80 -10.83
N VAL A 526 -12.44 8.15 -9.82
CA VAL A 526 -11.51 8.78 -8.88
C VAL A 526 -10.13 8.15 -9.01
N GLU A 527 -9.09 8.96 -9.19
CA GLU A 527 -7.72 8.48 -9.30
C GLU A 527 -6.68 9.54 -8.90
N GLN A 528 -5.51 9.10 -8.41
CA GLN A 528 -4.42 10.01 -8.04
C GLN A 528 -3.38 10.09 -9.17
N SER A 529 -3.77 10.64 -10.32
CA SER A 529 -2.87 10.89 -11.46
C SER A 529 -3.18 12.23 -12.13
N HIS A 530 -2.16 12.92 -12.68
CA HIS A 530 -2.38 14.16 -13.44
C HIS A 530 -3.15 13.91 -14.74
N GLY A 531 -2.76 12.86 -15.48
CA GLY A 531 -3.24 12.58 -16.83
C GLY A 531 -4.54 11.79 -16.93
N ALA A 532 -5.19 11.47 -15.81
CA ALA A 532 -6.37 10.61 -15.75
C ALA A 532 -6.14 9.24 -16.43
N GLN A 533 -5.03 8.56 -16.09
CA GLN A 533 -4.63 7.31 -16.72
C GLN A 533 -5.71 6.23 -16.58
N PHE A 534 -6.31 6.11 -15.39
CA PHE A 534 -7.33 5.11 -15.12
C PHE A 534 -8.64 5.40 -15.87
N HIS A 535 -9.11 6.65 -15.87
CA HIS A 535 -10.28 7.03 -16.65
C HIS A 535 -10.09 6.76 -18.15
N ARG A 536 -8.91 7.06 -18.70
CA ARG A 536 -8.60 6.79 -20.12
C ARG A 536 -8.52 5.30 -20.41
N TYR A 537 -7.93 4.52 -19.51
CA TYR A 537 -7.92 3.06 -19.59
C TYR A 537 -9.36 2.51 -19.58
N LEU A 538 -10.22 2.98 -18.67
CA LEU A 538 -11.62 2.55 -18.61
C LEU A 538 -12.36 2.84 -19.92
N ARG A 539 -12.18 4.04 -20.46
CA ARG A 539 -12.77 4.45 -21.75
C ARG A 539 -12.29 3.63 -22.95
N ALA A 540 -11.10 3.03 -22.87
CA ALA A 540 -10.54 2.23 -23.96
C ALA A 540 -11.10 0.80 -23.98
N HIS A 541 -11.53 0.27 -22.83
CA HIS A 541 -11.89 -1.15 -22.69
C HIS A 541 -13.33 -1.40 -22.25
N TYR A 542 -14.07 -0.37 -21.84
CA TYR A 542 -15.40 -0.51 -21.24
C TYR A 542 -16.38 0.55 -21.73
N ASP A 543 -17.62 0.13 -21.95
CA ASP A 543 -18.75 1.02 -22.21
C ASP A 543 -19.30 1.58 -20.90
N LEU A 544 -18.80 2.75 -20.49
CA LEU A 544 -19.26 3.42 -19.26
C LEU A 544 -20.67 4.03 -19.48
N PRO A 545 -21.67 3.71 -18.64
CA PRO A 545 -23.04 4.14 -18.85
C PRO A 545 -23.27 5.62 -18.51
N GLY A 546 -24.23 6.23 -19.22
CA GLY A 546 -24.77 7.54 -18.89
C GLY A 546 -23.73 8.67 -18.90
N SER A 547 -23.72 9.48 -17.84
CA SER A 547 -22.79 10.61 -17.73
C SER A 547 -21.57 10.24 -16.89
N VAL A 548 -20.38 10.56 -17.38
CA VAL A 548 -19.10 10.23 -16.72
C VAL A 548 -18.39 11.52 -16.31
N ARG A 549 -17.95 11.57 -15.05
CA ARG A 549 -17.03 12.61 -14.53
C ARG A 549 -15.75 11.94 -14.04
N ALA A 550 -14.62 12.59 -14.24
CA ALA A 550 -13.34 12.14 -13.69
C ALA A 550 -12.85 13.17 -12.67
N PHE A 551 -12.60 12.72 -11.45
CA PHE A 551 -11.93 13.49 -10.41
C PHE A 551 -10.52 12.94 -10.23
N HIS A 552 -9.56 13.63 -10.81
CA HIS A 552 -8.17 13.22 -10.82
C HIS A 552 -7.26 14.36 -10.37
N ARG A 553 -6.25 14.02 -9.56
CA ARG A 553 -5.24 14.96 -9.06
C ARG A 553 -3.90 14.25 -8.93
N PRO A 554 -2.76 14.86 -9.33
CA PRO A 554 -1.45 14.29 -9.03
C PRO A 554 -1.16 14.28 -7.53
N GLY A 555 -0.08 13.61 -7.14
CA GLY A 555 0.53 13.85 -5.83
C GLY A 555 1.04 15.29 -5.71
N PRO A 556 1.57 15.70 -4.54
CA PRO A 556 1.88 14.86 -3.38
C PRO A 556 0.75 14.76 -2.35
N LEU A 557 -0.36 15.48 -2.54
CA LEU A 557 -1.46 15.53 -1.56
C LEU A 557 -2.47 14.39 -1.82
N PRO A 558 -2.83 13.59 -0.81
CA PRO A 558 -3.82 12.54 -0.97
C PRO A 558 -5.20 13.14 -1.25
N ILE A 559 -6.02 12.44 -2.03
CA ILE A 559 -7.45 12.78 -2.18
C ILE A 559 -8.17 12.51 -0.86
N ARG A 560 -8.88 13.51 -0.32
CA ARG A 560 -9.60 13.41 0.96
C ARG A 560 -11.09 13.07 0.78
N PRO A 561 -11.73 12.39 1.76
CA PRO A 561 -13.12 11.95 1.65
C PRO A 561 -14.11 13.08 1.29
N ASN A 562 -13.99 14.26 1.88
CA ASN A 562 -14.94 15.35 1.63
C ASN A 562 -14.82 15.94 0.23
N GLU A 563 -13.66 15.86 -0.40
CA GLU A 563 -13.49 16.29 -1.79
C GLU A 563 -14.34 15.43 -2.73
N ILE A 564 -14.32 14.11 -2.52
CA ILE A 564 -15.14 13.15 -3.28
C ILE A 564 -16.63 13.30 -2.91
N PHE A 565 -16.94 13.45 -1.62
CA PHE A 565 -18.32 13.68 -1.18
C PHE A 565 -18.94 14.91 -1.85
N ARG A 566 -18.21 16.02 -1.97
CA ARG A 566 -18.68 17.21 -2.70
C ARG A 566 -18.94 16.92 -4.17
N GLN A 567 -18.06 16.16 -4.84
CA GLN A 567 -18.32 15.74 -6.23
C GLN A 567 -19.64 14.97 -6.38
N LEU A 568 -19.99 14.15 -5.39
CA LEU A 568 -21.26 13.41 -5.38
C LEU A 568 -22.44 14.33 -5.06
N ALA A 569 -22.34 15.14 -4.00
CA ALA A 569 -23.40 16.04 -3.55
C ALA A 569 -23.75 17.10 -4.60
N ASP A 570 -22.76 17.69 -5.27
CA ASP A 570 -22.95 18.68 -6.33
C ASP A 570 -23.49 18.05 -7.64
N TRP A 571 -23.47 16.73 -7.73
CA TRP A 571 -23.95 15.98 -8.90
C TRP A 571 -25.29 15.28 -8.68
N SER A 572 -25.76 15.22 -7.42
CA SER A 572 -26.99 14.55 -7.00
C SER A 572 -28.17 15.50 -7.09
#